data_AF-A0AAW5N2P0-F1
#
_entry.id   AF-A0AAW5N2P0-F1
#
_cell.length_a   1.000
_cell.length_b   1.000
_cell.length_c   1.000
_cell.angle_alpha   90.00
_cell.angle_beta   90.00
_cell.angle_gamma   90.00
#
_symmetry.space_group_name_H-M   'P 1'
#
loop_
_entity.id
_entity.type
_entity.pdbx_description
1 polymer ?
#
loop_
_entity_poly.entity_id
_entity_poly.type
_entity_poly.pdbx_seq_one_letter_code
_entity_poly.pdbx_strand_id
1 'polypeptide(L)' 'DVDYVNKLTKAFIARNVDGLFIVASTLENQQHHLRKISKPMVLLDREFKYTDNALVESNYISGGEKLTENILEAGQA' A
#
# COMPACT_ATOMS: atom_id res chain seq x y z
N ASP A 1 4.90 2.19 -14.18
CA ASP A 1 4.06 1.95 -15.36
C ASP A 1 2.89 1.06 -14.95
N VAL A 2 1.66 1.57 -15.05
CA VAL A 2 0.43 0.90 -14.62
C VAL A 2 0.14 -0.34 -15.47
N ASP A 3 0.46 -0.31 -16.76
CA ASP A 3 0.23 -1.43 -17.67
C ASP A 3 1.11 -2.63 -17.34
N TYR A 4 2.35 -2.35 -16.93
CA TYR A 4 3.28 -3.38 -16.49
C TYR A 4 2.80 -4.09 -15.22
N VAL A 5 2.35 -3.32 -14.21
CA VAL A 5 1.82 -3.89 -12.96
C VAL A 5 0.58 -4.73 -13.24
N ASN A 6 -0.34 -4.23 -14.07
CA ASN A 6 -1.54 -4.98 -14.46
C ASN A 6 -1.22 -6.28 -15.20
N LYS A 7 -0.22 -6.27 -16.09
CA LYS A 7 0.27 -7.48 -16.76
C LYS A 7 0.81 -8.50 -15.75
N LEU A 8 1.57 -8.05 -14.75
CA LEU A 8 2.15 -8.90 -13.72
C LEU A 8 1.07 -9.52 -12.83
N THR A 9 0.11 -8.72 -12.36
CA THR A 9 -1.03 -9.20 -11.57
C THR A 9 -1.80 -10.29 -12.32
N LYS A 10 -2.12 -10.08 -13.61
CA LYS A 10 -2.77 -11.10 -14.44
C LYS A 10 -1.94 -12.38 -14.55
N ALA A 11 -0.62 -12.25 -14.68
CA ALA A 11 0.29 -13.39 -14.77
C ALA A 11 0.33 -14.23 -13.48
N PHE A 12 0.22 -13.60 -12.30
CA PHE A 12 0.10 -14.31 -11.02
C PHE A 12 -1.25 -15.00 -10.87
N ILE A 13 -2.34 -14.32 -11.21
CA ILE A 13 -3.69 -14.92 -11.18
C ILE A 13 -3.77 -16.13 -12.11
N ALA A 14 -3.19 -16.04 -13.31
CA ALA A 14 -3.14 -17.15 -14.26
C ALA A 14 -2.33 -18.36 -13.76
N ARG A 15 -1.41 -18.15 -12.81
CA ARG A 15 -0.67 -19.22 -12.12
C ARG A 15 -1.41 -19.77 -10.90
N ASN A 16 -2.66 -19.34 -10.70
CA ASN A 16 -3.56 -19.76 -9.63
C ASN A 16 -2.97 -19.56 -8.22
N VAL A 17 -2.34 -18.41 -7.98
CA VAL A 17 -1.96 -18.02 -6.61
C VAL A 17 -3.21 -17.93 -5.72
N ASP A 18 -3.01 -18.18 -4.43
CA ASP A 18 -4.09 -18.14 -3.43
C ASP A 18 -4.47 -16.73 -3.01
N GLY A 19 -3.56 -15.77 -3.13
CA GLY A 19 -3.78 -14.38 -2.78
C GLY A 19 -2.61 -13.49 -3.20
N LEU A 20 -2.77 -12.19 -2.97
CA LEU A 20 -1.82 -11.17 -3.40
C LEU A 20 -1.54 -10.17 -2.28
N PHE A 21 -0.27 -9.82 -2.11
CA PHE A 21 0.14 -8.61 -1.41
C PHE A 21 0.47 -7.55 -2.44
N ILE A 22 -0.16 -6.38 -2.33
CA ILE A 22 0.00 -5.30 -3.31
C ILE A 22 0.40 -4.00 -2.61
N VAL A 23 1.51 -3.43 -3.05
CA VAL A 23 1.87 -2.04 -2.77
C VAL A 23 1.37 -1.20 -3.95
N ALA A 24 0.30 -0.43 -3.74
CA ALA A 24 -0.23 0.43 -4.81
C ALA A 24 0.59 1.72 -4.92
N SER A 25 1.00 2.09 -6.14
CA SER A 25 1.74 3.33 -6.38
C SER A 25 0.83 4.56 -6.48
N THR A 26 -0.45 4.38 -6.83
CA THR A 26 -1.45 5.44 -6.99
C THR A 26 -2.84 4.94 -6.54
N LEU A 27 -3.73 5.87 -6.19
CA LEU A 27 -5.14 5.57 -5.85
C LEU A 27 -5.86 4.86 -7.00
N GLU A 28 -5.65 5.32 -8.24
CA GLU A 28 -6.25 4.71 -9.43
C GLU A 28 -5.84 3.23 -9.57
N ASN A 29 -4.55 2.94 -9.35
CA ASN A 29 -4.05 1.57 -9.42
C ASN A 29 -4.63 0.68 -8.31
N GLN A 30 -4.76 1.22 -7.08
CA GLN A 30 -5.45 0.53 -5.99
C GLN A 30 -6.89 0.20 -6.37
N GLN A 31 -7.65 1.17 -6.86
CA GLN A 31 -9.04 0.97 -7.27
C GLN A 31 -9.16 -0.02 -8.44
N HIS A 32 -8.23 0.02 -9.38
CA HIS A 32 -8.17 -0.95 -10.48
C HIS A 32 -8.03 -2.39 -9.94
N HIS A 33 -7.06 -2.61 -9.04
CA HIS A 33 -6.84 -3.92 -8.42
C HIS A 33 -8.04 -4.38 -7.60
N LEU A 34 -8.61 -3.51 -6.76
CA LEU A 34 -9.81 -3.80 -5.96
C LEU A 34 -11.02 -4.21 -6.82
N ARG A 35 -11.19 -3.61 -8.00
CA ARG A 35 -12.31 -3.93 -8.91
C ARG A 35 -12.09 -5.20 -9.74
N LYS A 36 -10.83 -5.56 -10.04
CA LYS A 36 -10.50 -6.59 -11.04
C LYS A 36 -9.99 -7.89 -10.45
N ILE A 37 -9.51 -7.88 -9.21
CA ILE A 37 -8.95 -9.06 -8.55
C ILE A 37 -10.01 -9.67 -7.62
N SER A 38 -10.37 -10.92 -7.87
CA SER A 38 -11.30 -11.68 -7.03
C SER A 38 -10.60 -12.54 -5.96
N LYS A 39 -9.28 -12.69 -6.04
CA LYS A 39 -8.47 -13.42 -5.05
C LYS A 39 -8.27 -12.55 -3.79
N PRO A 40 -8.13 -13.16 -2.60
CA PRO A 40 -7.76 -12.47 -1.37
C PRO A 40 -6.57 -11.53 -1.59
N MET A 41 -6.70 -10.29 -1.11
CA MET A 41 -5.70 -9.26 -1.32
C MET A 41 -5.51 -8.42 -0.07
N VAL A 42 -4.24 -8.21 0.27
CA VAL A 42 -3.80 -7.30 1.34
C VAL A 42 -3.02 -6.15 0.70
N LEU A 43 -3.41 -4.93 1.04
CA LEU A 43 -2.72 -3.71 0.63
C LEU A 43 -1.59 -3.39 1.61
N LEU A 44 -0.51 -2.80 1.11
CA LEU A 44 0.67 -2.47 1.90
C LEU A 44 1.09 -1.01 1.71
N ASP A 45 1.60 -0.41 2.78
CA ASP A 45 2.35 0.86 2.87
C ASP A 45 1.55 2.14 2.55
N ARG A 46 0.60 2.11 1.60
CA ARG A 46 -0.06 3.32 1.11
C ARG A 46 -1.53 3.39 1.51
N GLU A 47 -1.84 4.35 2.38
CA GLU A 47 -3.20 4.73 2.71
C GLU A 47 -3.76 5.73 1.69
N PHE A 48 -4.42 5.23 0.65
CA PHE A 48 -5.17 6.12 -0.24
C PHE A 48 -6.58 6.44 0.30
N LYS A 49 -6.93 5.89 1.49
CA LYS A 49 -8.28 5.85 2.07
C LYS A 49 -9.27 5.22 1.06
N TYR A 50 -10.54 4.97 1.41
CA TYR A 50 -11.56 4.39 0.50
C TYR A 50 -11.51 2.87 0.22
N THR A 51 -11.15 2.03 1.19
CA THR A 51 -11.32 0.58 1.04
C THR A 51 -11.49 -0.13 2.38
N ASP A 52 -12.31 -1.17 2.40
CA ASP A 52 -12.49 -2.08 3.55
C ASP A 52 -11.53 -3.29 3.48
N ASN A 53 -10.66 -3.35 2.47
CA ASN A 53 -9.63 -4.39 2.38
C ASN A 53 -8.61 -4.24 3.50
N ALA A 54 -8.05 -5.38 3.92
CA ALA A 54 -6.93 -5.41 4.85
C ALA A 54 -5.76 -4.56 4.31
N LEU A 55 -5.26 -3.66 5.15
CA LEU A 55 -4.14 -2.76 4.89
C LEU A 55 -3.11 -2.92 6.01
N VAL A 56 -1.85 -3.06 5.63
CA VAL A 56 -0.71 -2.98 6.56
C VAL A 56 0.09 -1.73 6.22
N GLU A 57 0.17 -0.79 7.16
CA GLU A 57 0.85 0.48 6.95
C GLU A 57 1.74 0.84 8.15
N SER A 58 2.64 1.80 7.94
CA SER A 58 3.39 2.40 9.03
C SER A 58 2.56 3.52 9.67
N ASN A 59 2.77 3.77 10.96
CA ASN A 59 2.21 4.97 11.61
C ASN A 59 3.06 6.20 11.27
N TYR A 60 2.86 6.76 10.07
CA TYR A 60 3.67 7.89 9.58
C TYR A 60 3.46 9.17 10.40
N ILE A 61 2.27 9.39 10.96
CA ILE A 61 1.98 10.56 11.80
C ILE A 61 2.83 10.47 13.07
N SER A 62 2.69 9.38 13.83
CA SER A 62 3.45 9.21 15.08
C SER A 62 4.96 9.19 14.83
N GLY A 63 5.41 8.56 13.75
CA GLY A 63 6.83 8.57 13.37
C GLY A 63 7.35 9.97 13.06
N GLY A 64 6.60 10.78 12.31
CA GLY A 64 6.96 12.15 11.97
C GLY A 64 6.93 13.09 13.18
N GLU A 65 5.94 12.97 14.05
CA GLU A 65 5.86 13.70 15.32
C GLU A 65 7.08 13.40 16.19
N LYS A 66 7.35 12.11 16.44
CA LYS A 66 8.48 11.69 17.28
C LYS A 66 9.83 12.15 16.72
N LEU A 67 9.99 12.10 15.40
CA LEU A 67 11.20 12.62 14.75
C LEU A 67 11.35 14.13 14.98
N THR A 68 10.26 14.88 14.83
CA THR A 68 10.25 16.34 15.00
C THR A 68 10.57 16.73 16.44
N GLU A 69 9.96 16.06 17.43
CA GLU A 69 10.25 16.26 18.85
C GLU A 69 11.73 16.07 19.15
N ASN A 70 12.32 14.96 18.69
CA ASN A 70 13.72 14.63 18.95
C ASN A 70 14.68 15.68 18.33
N ILE A 71 14.35 16.23 17.16
CA ILE A 71 15.15 17.29 16.53
C ILE A 71 15.08 18.60 17.34
N LEU A 72 13.89 18.96 17.84
CA LEU A 72 13.70 20.15 18.67
C LEU A 72 14.45 20.03 20.01
N GLU A 73 14.41 18.86 20.65
CA GLU A 73 15.15 18.57 21.87
C GLU A 73 16.66 18.64 21.65
N ALA A 74 17.16 18.06 20.56
CA ALA A 74 18.59 18.09 20.22
C ALA A 74 19.13 19.50 19.94
N GLY A 75 18.29 20.42 19.44
CA GLY A 75 18.67 21.81 19.19
C GLY A 75 18.64 22.73 20.42
N GLN A 76 18.17 22.24 21.57
CA GLN A 76 18.17 22.97 22.85
C GLN A 76 19.42 22.68 23.71
N ALA A 77 20.25 21.71 23.32
CA ALA A 77 21.51 21.36 23.97
C ALA A 77 22.69 22.19 23.42
#